data_AF-A0A329IXY1-F1
#
_entry.id   AF-A0A329IXY1-F1
#
_cell.length_a   1.000
_cell.length_b   1.000
_cell.length_c   1.000
_cell.angle_alpha   90.00
_cell.angle_beta   90.00
_cell.angle_gamma   90.00
#
_symmetry.space_group_name_H-M   'P 1'
#
loop_
_entity.id
_entity.type
_entity.pdbx_description
1 polymer ?
#
loop_
_entity_poly.entity_id
_entity_poly.type
_entity_poly.pdbx_seq_one_letter_code
_entity_poly.pdbx_strand_id
1 'polypeptide(L)'
;ARNDLEEDFIRKLRIELESQKHSASEATKMAKTLAKEKMAVLAALHNPDLFAGGKDTIADFGDRRVNSSIGSQWRGRILGLDEAVRRLKSAGASTTKINARLVRCQ
;
A
#
# COMPACT_ATOMS: atom_id res chain seq x y z
N ALA A 1 12.06 0.55 -3.34
CA ALA A 1 10.71 -0.05 -3.48
C ALA A 1 9.91 0.56 -4.63
N ARG A 2 9.41 1.81 -4.52
CA ARG A 2 8.56 2.39 -5.58
C ARG A 2 9.32 2.63 -6.89
N ASN A 3 10.52 3.20 -6.79
CA ASN A 3 11.39 3.42 -7.96
C ASN A 3 11.79 2.08 -8.59
N ASP A 4 12.19 1.11 -7.78
CA ASP A 4 12.57 -0.23 -8.26
C ASP A 4 11.41 -0.91 -9.03
N LEU A 5 10.17 -0.77 -8.56
CA LEU A 5 8.99 -1.27 -9.26
C LEU A 5 8.76 -0.53 -10.58
N GLU A 6 8.92 0.80 -10.60
CA GLU A 6 8.80 1.61 -11.82
C GLU A 6 9.87 1.21 -12.85
N GLU A 7 11.12 1.02 -12.42
CA GLU A 7 12.22 0.57 -13.27
C GLU A 7 11.97 -0.84 -13.83
N ASP A 8 11.43 -1.75 -13.02
CA ASP A 8 11.05 -3.09 -13.48
C ASP A 8 9.95 -3.03 -14.55
N PHE A 9 8.93 -2.18 -14.36
CA PHE A 9 7.90 -1.96 -15.39
C PHE A 9 8.48 -1.38 -16.67
N ILE A 10 9.33 -0.34 -16.59
CA ILE A 10 9.99 0.25 -17.76
C ILE A 10 10.78 -0.82 -18.52
N ARG A 11 11.56 -1.64 -17.81
CA ARG A 11 12.37 -2.71 -18.40
C ARG A 11 11.50 -3.73 -19.14
N LYS A 12 10.44 -4.24 -18.49
CA LYS A 12 9.53 -5.23 -19.06
C LYS A 12 8.79 -4.68 -20.28
N LEU A 13 8.24 -3.47 -20.17
CA LEU A 13 7.51 -2.81 -21.26
C LEU A 13 8.41 -2.49 -22.45
N ARG A 14 9.66 -2.10 -22.21
CA ARG A 14 10.62 -1.86 -23.31
C ARG A 14 10.89 -3.13 -24.12
N ILE A 15 11.15 -4.26 -23.45
CA ILE A 15 11.40 -5.55 -24.11
C ILE A 15 10.18 -5.95 -24.96
N GLU A 16 8.98 -5.77 -24.40
CA GLU A 16 7.73 -6.06 -25.11
C GLU A 16 7.55 -5.17 -26.35
N LEU A 17 7.77 -3.86 -26.24
CA LEU A 17 7.63 -2.91 -27.35
C LEU A 17 8.68 -3.12 -28.45
N GLU A 18 9.91 -3.47 -28.08
CA GLU A 18 10.97 -3.82 -29.06
C GLU A 18 10.60 -5.09 -29.83
N SER A 19 9.99 -6.09 -29.18
CA SER A 19 9.48 -7.29 -29.86
C SER A 19 8.36 -6.99 -30.87
N GLN A 20 7.65 -5.88 -30.68
CA GLN A 20 6.61 -5.38 -31.57
C GLN A 20 7.16 -4.49 -32.70
N LYS A 21 8.49 -4.47 -32.90
CA LYS A 21 9.21 -3.72 -33.93
C LYS A 21 9.21 -2.19 -33.75
N HIS A 22 8.94 -1.68 -32.56
CA HIS A 22 9.22 -0.28 -32.25
C HIS A 22 10.74 -0.04 -32.18
N SER A 23 11.20 1.13 -32.58
CA SER A 23 12.60 1.49 -32.41
C SER A 23 12.96 1.60 -30.92
N ALA A 24 14.22 1.35 -30.55
CA ALA A 24 14.65 1.40 -29.15
C ALA A 24 14.35 2.76 -28.46
N SER A 25 14.43 3.86 -29.21
CA SER A 25 14.13 5.21 -28.72
C SER A 25 12.63 5.38 -28.45
N GLU A 26 11.78 4.96 -29.40
CA GLU A 26 10.32 5.00 -29.24
C GLU A 26 9.85 4.07 -28.12
N ALA A 27 10.35 2.84 -28.09
CA ALA A 27 10.05 1.85 -27.07
C ALA A 27 10.39 2.38 -25.66
N THR A 28 11.54 3.04 -25.51
CA THR A 28 11.95 3.65 -24.23
C THR A 28 11.00 4.77 -23.81
N LYS A 29 10.60 5.65 -24.74
CA LYS A 29 9.67 6.74 -24.45
C LYS A 29 8.29 6.21 -24.06
N MET A 30 7.76 5.25 -24.81
CA MET A 30 6.47 4.61 -24.53
C MET A 30 6.48 3.82 -23.22
N ALA A 31 7.53 3.04 -22.96
CA ALA A 31 7.67 2.29 -21.71
C ALA A 31 7.66 3.20 -20.47
N LYS A 32 8.34 4.36 -20.53
CA LYS A 32 8.31 5.35 -19.44
C LYS A 32 6.93 5.94 -19.22
N THR A 33 6.19 6.27 -20.28
CA THR A 33 4.81 6.78 -20.16
C THR A 33 3.87 5.73 -19.56
N LEU A 34 3.88 4.51 -20.11
CA LEU A 34 3.03 3.41 -19.65
C LEU A 34 3.37 2.99 -18.22
N ALA A 35 4.65 2.96 -17.85
CA ALA A 35 5.06 2.68 -16.48
C ALA A 35 4.51 3.73 -15.51
N LYS A 36 4.59 5.03 -15.85
CA LYS A 36 4.02 6.10 -15.02
C LYS A 36 2.50 5.96 -14.85
N GLU A 37 1.78 5.64 -15.93
CA GLU A 37 0.33 5.39 -15.88
C GLU A 37 -0.01 4.20 -14.98
N LYS A 38 0.73 3.10 -15.08
CA LYS A 38 0.58 1.94 -14.19
C LYS A 38 0.89 2.29 -12.74
N MET A 39 1.94 3.06 -12.48
CA MET A 39 2.30 3.48 -11.13
C MET A 39 1.26 4.42 -10.50
N ALA A 40 0.51 5.18 -11.30
CA ALA A 40 -0.51 6.12 -10.82
C ALA A 40 -1.75 5.42 -10.20
N VAL A 41 -2.01 4.17 -10.58
CA VAL A 41 -3.11 3.37 -10.00
C VAL A 41 -2.67 2.53 -8.80
N LEU A 42 -1.39 2.49 -8.49
CA LEU A 42 -0.83 1.71 -7.40
C LEU A 42 -0.54 2.54 -6.14
N ALA A 43 -1.00 2.05 -4.99
CA ALA A 43 -0.68 2.57 -3.67
C ALA A 43 0.19 1.58 -2.90
N ALA A 44 1.06 2.09 -2.02
CA ALA A 44 1.87 1.26 -1.14
C ALA A 44 0.97 0.35 -0.28
N LEU A 45 1.38 -0.91 -0.14
CA LEU A 45 0.84 -1.80 0.87
C LEU A 45 1.73 -1.66 2.11
N HIS A 46 1.12 -1.16 3.19
CA HIS A 46 1.67 -1.41 4.50
C HIS A 46 1.41 -2.90 4.76
N ASN A 47 2.47 -3.69 4.81
CA ASN A 47 2.42 -5.04 5.34
C ASN A 47 2.67 -4.89 6.84
N PRO A 48 1.65 -4.64 7.68
CA PRO A 48 1.86 -4.83 9.10
C PRO A 48 2.28 -6.28 9.24
N ASP A 49 3.43 -6.52 9.87
CA ASP A 49 3.67 -7.82 10.49
C ASP A 49 2.37 -8.20 11.21
N LEU A 50 1.95 -9.47 11.15
CA LEU A 50 0.67 -9.91 11.73
C LEU A 50 0.58 -9.59 13.24
N PHE A 51 1.71 -9.21 13.84
CA PHE A 51 1.80 -8.43 15.07
C PHE A 51 1.55 -6.92 14.81
N ALA A 52 0.41 -6.42 15.28
CA ALA A 52 0.12 -4.99 15.33
C ALA A 52 1.29 -4.22 16.00
N GLY A 53 2.09 -3.52 15.20
CA GLY A 53 3.37 -2.90 15.60
C GLY A 53 4.60 -3.33 14.79
N GLY A 54 4.43 -4.17 13.76
CA GLY A 54 5.49 -4.58 12.83
C GLY A 54 6.27 -3.41 12.20
N LYS A 55 7.47 -3.72 11.69
CA LYS A 55 8.33 -2.74 11.02
C LYS A 55 7.57 -2.11 9.85
N ASP A 56 7.44 -0.78 9.85
CA ASP A 56 6.77 -0.02 8.79
C ASP A 56 7.67 0.06 7.54
N THR A 57 7.74 -1.06 6.80
CA THR A 57 8.47 -1.16 5.53
C THR A 57 7.50 -1.41 4.39
N ILE A 58 7.55 -0.55 3.38
CA ILE A 58 6.82 -0.75 2.13
C ILE A 58 7.52 -1.84 1.33
N ALA A 59 6.94 -3.04 1.30
CA ALA A 59 7.46 -4.18 0.54
C ALA A 59 6.67 -4.45 -0.74
N ASP A 60 5.46 -3.91 -0.88
CA ASP A 60 4.58 -4.21 -2.00
C ASP A 60 3.63 -3.04 -2.35
N PHE A 61 2.98 -3.12 -3.51
CA PHE A 61 2.05 -2.13 -4.04
C PHE A 61 0.76 -2.80 -4.56
N GLY A 62 -0.38 -2.24 -4.17
CA GLY A 62 -1.70 -2.75 -4.55
C GLY A 62 -2.55 -1.68 -5.22
N ASP A 63 -3.73 -2.07 -5.70
CA ASP A 63 -4.67 -1.14 -6.32
C ASP A 63 -5.09 -0.03 -5.34
N ARG A 64 -4.91 1.22 -5.74
CA ARG A 64 -5.20 2.39 -4.92
C ARG A 64 -6.68 2.51 -4.55
N ARG A 65 -7.59 2.10 -5.43
CA ARG A 65 -9.04 2.18 -5.17
C ARG A 65 -9.45 1.15 -4.12
N VAL A 66 -8.92 -0.06 -4.20
CA VAL A 66 -9.12 -1.11 -3.19
C VAL A 66 -8.53 -0.69 -1.84
N ASN A 67 -7.28 -0.19 -1.83
CA ASN A 67 -6.66 0.30 -0.59
C ASN A 67 -7.48 1.44 0.04
N SER A 68 -8.00 2.36 -0.78
CA SER A 68 -8.83 3.47 -0.31
C SER A 68 -10.18 3.01 0.22
N SER A 69 -10.81 2.00 -0.42
CA SER A 69 -12.10 1.48 0.03
C SER A 69 -11.98 0.79 1.39
N ILE A 70 -10.94 -0.02 1.61
CA ILE A 70 -10.68 -0.68 2.89
C ILE A 70 -10.49 0.37 4.00
N GLY A 71 -9.63 1.36 3.78
CA GLY A 71 -9.36 2.41 4.78
C GLY A 71 -10.61 3.20 5.19
N SER A 72 -11.51 3.49 4.24
CA SER A 72 -12.76 4.19 4.53
C SER A 72 -13.67 3.41 5.49
N GLN A 73 -13.68 2.08 5.40
CA GLN A 73 -14.48 1.21 6.27
C GLN A 73 -13.98 1.14 7.71
N TRP A 74 -12.71 1.52 7.96
CA TRP A 74 -12.12 1.51 9.30
C TRP A 74 -12.49 2.71 10.16
N ARG A 75 -12.85 3.86 9.58
CA ARG A 75 -13.09 5.11 10.33
C ARG A 75 -14.13 4.97 11.45
N GLY A 76 -15.21 4.21 11.21
CA GLY A 76 -16.21 3.92 12.26
C GLY A 76 -15.79 2.79 13.20
N ARG A 77 -14.97 1.84 12.73
CA ARG A 77 -14.58 0.64 13.50
C ARG A 77 -13.48 0.94 14.52
N ILE A 78 -12.64 1.94 14.26
CA ILE A 78 -11.52 2.28 15.14
C ILE A 78 -11.95 3.06 16.40
N LEU A 79 -13.14 3.67 16.40
CA LEU A 79 -13.60 4.55 17.47
C LEU A 79 -13.54 3.92 18.87
N GLY A 80 -13.96 2.66 19.00
CA GLY A 80 -13.90 1.94 20.27
C GLY A 80 -12.47 1.69 20.75
N LEU A 81 -11.54 1.43 19.84
CA LEU A 81 -10.13 1.30 20.17
C LEU A 81 -9.52 2.66 20.58
N ASP A 82 -9.85 3.73 19.85
CA ASP A 82 -9.40 5.10 20.16
C ASP A 82 -9.90 5.56 21.53
N GLU A 83 -11.13 5.21 21.92
CA GLU A 83 -11.66 5.48 23.24
C GLU A 83 -10.91 4.71 24.34
N ALA A 84 -10.68 3.41 24.13
CA ALA A 84 -9.91 2.59 25.08
C ALA A 84 -8.48 3.12 25.27
N VAL A 85 -7.80 3.49 24.18
CA VAL A 85 -6.46 4.12 24.22
C VAL A 85 -6.50 5.45 24.97
N ARG A 86 -7.48 6.32 24.69
CA ARG A 86 -7.61 7.61 25.39
C ARG A 86 -7.79 7.43 26.90
N ARG A 87 -8.59 6.45 27.34
CA ARG A 87 -8.78 6.12 28.76
C ARG A 87 -7.49 5.65 29.43
N LEU A 88 -6.72 4.79 28.78
CA LEU A 88 -5.43 4.34 29.30
C LEU A 88 -4.40 5.49 29.38
N LYS A 89 -4.37 6.38 28.38
CA LYS A 89 -3.52 7.57 28.42
C LYS A 89 -3.87 8.48 29.60
N SER A 90 -5.16 8.74 29.84
CA SER A 90 -5.58 9.54 31.02
C SER A 90 -5.25 8.88 32.36
N ALA A 91 -5.13 7.55 32.40
CA ALA A 91 -4.76 6.78 33.58
C ALA A 91 -3.23 6.62 33.77
N GLY A 92 -2.40 7.26 32.93
CA GLY A 92 -0.94 7.19 33.02
C GLY A 92 -0.33 5.88 32.51
N ALA A 93 -1.10 5.03 31.83
CA ALA A 93 -0.74 3.67 31.46
C ALA A 93 -0.20 3.59 30.01
N SER A 94 0.87 4.32 29.71
CA SER A 94 1.40 4.51 28.34
C SER A 94 1.96 3.25 27.68
N THR A 95 2.32 2.22 28.46
CA THR A 95 2.90 0.95 27.97
C THR A 95 1.93 -0.23 28.04
N THR A 96 0.68 0.01 28.43
CA THR A 96 -0.32 -1.05 28.59
C THR A 96 -0.82 -1.56 27.24
N LYS A 97 -0.79 -2.88 27.07
CA LYS A 97 -1.30 -3.57 25.87
C LYS A 97 -2.82 -3.66 25.91
N ILE A 98 -3.46 -3.47 24.76
CA ILE A 98 -4.91 -3.66 24.57
C ILE A 98 -5.13 -4.87 23.68
N ASN A 99 -6.06 -5.75 24.09
CA ASN A 99 -6.52 -6.86 23.26
C ASN A 99 -7.81 -6.46 22.55
N ALA A 100 -7.86 -6.61 21.23
CA ALA A 100 -9.06 -6.37 20.43
C ALA A 100 -9.51 -7.66 19.75
N ARG A 101 -10.82 -7.93 19.75
CA ARG A 101 -11.43 -9.03 19.01
C ARG A 101 -12.23 -8.47 17.84
N LEU A 102 -11.86 -8.84 16.62
CA LEU A 102 -12.64 -8.51 15.44
C LEU A 102 -13.69 -9.61 15.22
N VAL A 103 -14.95 -9.21 15.14
CA VAL A 103 -16.06 -10.08 14.73
C VAL A 103 -16.46 -9.73 13.30
N ARG A 104 -16.80 -10.75 12.51
CA ARG A 104 -17.30 -10.54 11.16
C ARG A 104 -18.66 -9.86 11.26
N CYS A 105 -18.90 -8.85 10.41
CA CYS A 105 -20.24 -8.28 10.27
C CYS A 105 -21.19 -9.40 9.80
N GLN A 106 -22.35 -9.50 10.45
CA GLN A 106 -23.45 -10.35 10.01
C GLN A 106 -24.18 -9.69 8.85
#